data_AF-A0A1V9FC42-F1
#
_entry.id   AF-A0A1V9FC42-F1
#
_cell.length_a   1.000
_cell.length_b   1.000
_cell.length_c   1.000
_cell.angle_alpha   90.00
_cell.angle_beta   90.00
_cell.angle_gamma   90.00
#
_symmetry.space_group_name_H-M   'P 1'
#
loop_
_entity.id
_entity.type
_entity.pdbx_description
1 polymer ?
#
loop_
_entity_poly.entity_id
_entity_poly.type
_entity_poly.pdbx_seq_one_letter_code
_entity_poly.pdbx_strand_id
1 'polypeptide(L)'
;MRYIIILIFFVAALLTACSKTEDPGTTTAVKVANEWWVNYKTGDSTVKITTYNTASNPDSIWVNSLDTVGNGYRFACKVKIDMNSLEFSAQNSQNISVHKTNAITITNGKILPNVGHSRTNNPTDSIYLEVQYSDEPGVTYKIAGHARTMWDTDDY
;
A
#
# COMPACT_ATOMS: atom_id res chain seq x y z
N MET A 1 50.21 36.23 -1.62
CA MET A 1 48.93 36.65 -1.00
C MET A 1 47.74 36.58 -1.97
N ARG A 2 47.80 37.12 -3.19
CA ARG A 2 46.69 37.11 -4.17
C ARG A 2 46.09 35.72 -4.47
N TYR A 3 46.91 34.69 -4.64
CA TYR A 3 46.44 33.32 -4.92
C TYR A 3 45.82 32.61 -3.71
N ILE A 4 46.26 32.95 -2.49
CA ILE A 4 45.72 32.39 -1.24
C ILE A 4 44.30 32.91 -0.99
N ILE A 5 44.05 34.19 -1.29
CA ILE A 5 42.71 34.80 -1.16
C ILE A 5 41.73 34.17 -2.15
N ILE A 6 42.16 33.93 -3.40
CA ILE A 6 41.33 33.27 -4.42
C ILE A 6 40.99 31.82 -4.00
N LEU A 7 41.97 31.09 -3.46
CA LEU A 7 41.76 29.72 -2.98
C LEU A 7 40.79 29.67 -1.79
N ILE A 8 40.91 30.59 -0.82
CA ILE A 8 40.01 30.69 0.33
C ILE A 8 38.57 31.01 -0.11
N PHE A 9 38.40 31.88 -1.10
CA PHE A 9 37.08 32.21 -1.64
C PHE A 9 36.45 31.01 -2.37
N PHE A 10 37.25 30.22 -3.10
CA PHE A 10 36.80 29.02 -3.80
C PHE A 10 36.41 27.89 -2.83
N VAL A 11 37.17 27.70 -1.74
CA VAL A 11 36.86 26.72 -0.69
C VAL A 11 35.59 27.09 0.08
N ALA A 12 35.36 28.37 0.36
CA ALA A 12 34.12 28.83 1.01
C ALA A 12 32.87 28.58 0.14
N ALA A 13 32.98 28.75 -1.18
CA ALA A 13 31.88 28.49 -2.12
C ALA A 13 31.51 27.00 -2.25
N LEU A 14 32.48 26.09 -2.05
CA LEU A 14 32.23 24.65 -2.06
C LEU A 14 31.45 24.15 -0.83
N LEU A 15 31.55 24.84 0.31
CA LEU A 15 30.84 24.48 1.54
C LEU A 15 29.35 24.91 1.53
N THR A 16 28.95 25.82 0.63
CA THR A 16 27.56 26.26 0.47
C THR A 16 26.78 25.48 -0.59
N ALA A 17 27.42 24.56 -1.32
CA ALA A 17 26.79 23.77 -2.38
C ALA A 17 25.95 22.58 -1.88
N CYS A 18 25.91 22.34 -0.56
CA CYS A 18 24.98 21.38 0.02
C CYS A 18 23.57 21.99 0.01
N SER A 19 22.83 21.78 -1.07
CA SER A 19 21.41 22.13 -1.14
C SER A 19 20.67 21.45 -0.01
N LYS A 20 19.77 22.17 0.66
CA LYS A 20 18.89 21.55 1.64
C LYS A 20 18.04 20.51 0.90
N THR A 21 18.01 19.29 1.41
CA THR A 21 17.04 18.30 0.96
C THR A 21 15.67 18.80 1.43
N GLU A 22 14.85 19.25 0.49
CA GLU A 22 13.48 19.64 0.78
C GLU A 22 12.67 18.39 1.13
N ASP A 23 11.88 18.47 2.20
CA ASP A 23 10.91 17.42 2.54
C ASP A 23 9.75 17.53 1.55
N PRO A 24 9.51 16.50 0.70
CA PRO A 24 8.42 16.54 -0.27
C PRO A 24 7.03 16.55 0.39
N GLY A 25 6.96 16.33 1.71
CA GLY A 25 5.72 16.12 2.43
C GLY A 25 5.13 14.74 2.14
N THR A 26 4.30 14.24 3.06
CA THR A 26 3.67 12.93 2.92
C THR A 26 2.27 12.92 3.50
N THR A 27 1.44 11.98 3.06
CA THR A 27 0.19 11.66 3.75
C THR A 27 0.48 10.77 4.95
N THR A 28 -0.45 10.69 5.90
CA THR A 28 -0.29 9.78 7.04
C THR A 28 -0.26 8.31 6.62
N ALA A 29 -0.79 7.98 5.44
CA ALA A 29 -0.82 6.63 4.89
C ALA A 29 0.39 6.29 4.01
N VAL A 30 1.42 7.14 3.91
CA VAL A 30 2.53 6.96 2.94
C VAL A 30 3.21 5.58 3.02
N LYS A 31 3.29 4.98 4.23
CA LYS A 31 3.92 3.66 4.44
C LYS A 31 3.04 2.48 4.03
N VAL A 32 1.74 2.73 3.82
CA VAL A 32 0.72 1.70 3.66
C VAL A 32 -0.11 1.91 2.40
N ALA A 33 0.09 3.01 1.69
CA ALA A 33 -0.55 3.33 0.44
C ALA A 33 0.26 2.75 -0.72
N ASN A 34 -0.32 1.81 -1.47
CA ASN A 34 0.33 1.18 -2.61
C ASN A 34 -0.67 0.51 -3.56
N GLU A 35 -0.17 0.09 -4.72
CA GLU A 35 -0.82 -0.92 -5.57
C GLU A 35 -0.22 -2.29 -5.27
N TRP A 36 -1.06 -3.31 -5.24
CA TRP A 36 -0.67 -4.66 -4.84
C TRP A 36 -1.13 -5.68 -5.87
N TRP A 37 -0.26 -6.60 -6.22
CA TRP A 37 -0.60 -7.82 -6.94
C TRP A 37 -0.88 -8.91 -5.92
N VAL A 38 -2.12 -9.37 -5.83
CA VAL A 38 -2.58 -10.32 -4.80
C VAL A 38 -3.28 -11.53 -5.41
N ASN A 39 -3.15 -12.67 -4.73
CA ASN A 39 -3.89 -13.88 -5.04
C ASN A 39 -5.00 -14.08 -4.02
N TYR A 40 -6.17 -14.46 -4.51
CA TYR A 40 -7.24 -15.00 -3.68
C TYR A 40 -6.97 -16.48 -3.47
N LYS A 41 -6.61 -16.96 -2.28
CA LYS A 41 -6.24 -18.38 -2.07
C LYS A 41 -7.33 -19.41 -2.42
N THR A 42 -8.56 -18.98 -2.67
CA THR A 42 -9.64 -19.82 -3.21
C THR A 42 -9.73 -19.83 -4.75
N GLY A 43 -8.82 -19.15 -5.47
CA GLY A 43 -8.73 -19.13 -6.93
C GLY A 43 -7.31 -18.87 -7.46
N ASP A 44 -7.10 -19.10 -8.76
CA ASP A 44 -5.76 -19.07 -9.40
C ASP A 44 -5.43 -17.73 -10.09
N SER A 45 -6.23 -16.67 -9.89
CA SER A 45 -6.00 -15.38 -10.52
C SER A 45 -5.28 -14.39 -9.60
N THR A 46 -4.17 -13.85 -10.09
CA THR A 46 -3.55 -12.65 -9.53
C THR A 46 -4.35 -11.43 -9.98
N VAL A 47 -4.73 -10.59 -9.04
CA VAL A 47 -5.53 -9.39 -9.25
C VAL A 47 -4.88 -8.20 -8.60
N LYS A 48 -5.23 -7.00 -9.06
CA LYS A 48 -4.74 -5.76 -8.46
C LYS A 48 -5.66 -5.31 -7.35
N ILE A 49 -5.12 -4.91 -6.21
CA ILE A 49 -5.85 -4.14 -5.20
C ILE A 49 -5.04 -2.91 -4.84
N THR A 50 -5.67 -1.92 -4.22
CA THR A 50 -5.00 -0.71 -3.75
C THR A 50 -5.35 -0.39 -2.32
N THR A 51 -4.38 0.22 -1.66
CA THR A 51 -4.55 0.87 -0.36
C THR A 51 -4.16 2.33 -0.50
N TYR A 52 -4.91 3.22 0.12
CA TYR A 52 -4.65 4.67 0.00
C TYR A 52 -5.27 5.44 1.16
N ASN A 53 -4.80 6.67 1.38
CA ASN A 53 -5.30 7.53 2.43
C ASN A 53 -6.80 7.83 2.27
N THR A 54 -7.49 8.04 3.38
CA THR A 54 -8.80 8.68 3.33
C THR A 54 -8.63 10.19 3.13
N ALA A 55 -9.74 10.89 2.85
CA ALA A 55 -9.74 12.36 2.81
C ALA A 55 -9.51 12.96 4.22
N SER A 56 -9.80 12.20 5.28
CA SER A 56 -9.73 12.60 6.68
C SER A 56 -8.69 11.75 7.40
N ASN A 57 -7.41 12.09 7.23
CA ASN A 57 -6.29 11.42 7.90
C ASN A 57 -6.34 11.68 9.42
N PRO A 58 -6.21 10.65 10.28
CA PRO A 58 -4.92 9.95 10.37
C PRO A 58 -4.94 8.42 10.56
N ASP A 59 -6.04 7.79 10.99
CA ASP A 59 -6.04 6.41 11.52
C ASP A 59 -6.75 5.39 10.62
N SER A 60 -7.13 5.79 9.40
CA SER A 60 -7.82 4.93 8.46
C SER A 60 -7.32 5.07 7.03
N ILE A 61 -7.42 3.97 6.29
CA ILE A 61 -7.13 3.87 4.86
C ILE A 61 -8.30 3.22 4.13
N TRP A 62 -8.34 3.41 2.82
CA TRP A 62 -9.18 2.60 1.95
C TRP A 62 -8.44 1.32 1.56
N VAL A 63 -9.20 0.23 1.43
CA VAL A 63 -8.78 -0.99 0.73
C VAL A 63 -9.76 -1.20 -0.41
N ASN A 64 -9.27 -1.30 -1.65
CA ASN A 64 -10.09 -1.30 -2.85
C ASN A 64 -9.61 -2.36 -3.84
N SER A 65 -10.52 -3.20 -4.32
CA SER A 65 -10.21 -4.25 -5.27
C SER A 65 -10.07 -3.77 -6.71
N LEU A 66 -10.45 -2.52 -7.01
CA LEU A 66 -10.51 -1.86 -8.33
C LEU A 66 -11.43 -2.55 -9.36
N ASP A 67 -11.32 -3.87 -9.49
CA ASP A 67 -12.10 -4.73 -10.35
C ASP A 67 -12.62 -5.94 -9.55
N THR A 68 -13.22 -6.88 -10.27
CA THR A 68 -13.80 -8.13 -9.80
C THR A 68 -12.71 -9.09 -9.37
N VAL A 69 -12.87 -9.65 -8.18
CA VAL A 69 -11.92 -10.54 -7.54
C VAL A 69 -12.61 -11.82 -7.07
N GLY A 70 -11.85 -12.93 -7.04
CA GLY A 70 -12.33 -14.24 -6.59
C GLY A 70 -13.68 -14.63 -7.21
N ASN A 71 -14.67 -14.91 -6.35
CA ASN A 71 -16.02 -15.36 -6.69
C ASN A 71 -16.92 -14.26 -7.31
N GLY A 72 -16.34 -13.28 -7.99
CA GLY A 72 -17.09 -12.22 -8.65
C GLY A 72 -17.39 -11.02 -7.75
N TYR A 73 -16.69 -10.83 -6.64
CA TYR A 73 -16.90 -9.70 -5.74
C TYR A 73 -16.13 -8.48 -6.21
N ARG A 74 -16.63 -7.28 -5.89
CA ARG A 74 -15.81 -6.05 -5.87
C ARG A 74 -15.98 -5.41 -4.52
N PHE A 75 -14.90 -4.91 -3.95
CA PHE A 75 -14.96 -4.26 -2.65
C PHE A 75 -14.12 -3.00 -2.59
N ALA A 76 -14.68 -1.99 -1.94
CA ALA A 76 -13.95 -0.82 -1.48
C ALA A 76 -14.51 -0.42 -0.13
N CYS A 77 -13.70 -0.49 0.92
CA CYS A 77 -14.12 -0.17 2.28
C CYS A 77 -13.01 0.52 3.06
N LYS A 78 -13.40 1.32 4.05
CA LYS A 78 -12.44 1.92 4.99
C LYS A 78 -12.05 0.91 6.05
N VAL A 79 -10.77 0.89 6.39
CA VAL A 79 -10.22 0.10 7.50
C VAL A 79 -9.47 1.01 8.45
N LYS A 80 -9.53 0.68 9.74
CA LYS A 80 -8.66 1.30 10.74
C LYS A 80 -7.28 0.65 10.65
N ILE A 81 -6.23 1.45 10.74
CA ILE A 81 -4.85 0.98 10.67
C ILE A 81 -4.03 1.50 11.84
N ASP A 82 -3.16 0.65 12.38
CA ASP A 82 -2.09 1.04 13.29
C ASP A 82 -0.81 1.24 12.48
N MET A 83 -0.30 2.48 12.45
CA MET A 83 0.89 2.84 11.66
C MET A 83 2.21 2.37 12.28
N ASN A 84 2.19 1.85 13.51
CA ASN A 84 3.37 1.26 14.17
C ASN A 84 3.49 -0.22 13.83
N SER A 85 2.40 -0.99 13.95
CA SER A 85 2.39 -2.42 13.63
C SER A 85 2.10 -2.72 12.16
N LEU A 86 1.59 -1.74 11.40
CA LEU A 86 1.11 -1.87 10.02
C LEU A 86 -0.03 -2.90 9.88
N GLU A 87 -0.79 -3.08 10.96
CA GLU A 87 -1.95 -3.96 11.01
C GLU A 87 -3.24 -3.16 10.83
N PHE A 88 -4.19 -3.75 10.11
CA PHE A 88 -5.47 -3.11 9.80
C PHE A 88 -6.63 -4.09 9.85
N SER A 89 -7.80 -3.54 10.14
CA SER A 89 -9.04 -4.31 10.23
C SER A 89 -10.26 -3.42 10.08
N ALA A 90 -11.39 -4.06 9.78
CA ALA A 90 -12.70 -3.44 9.90
C ALA A 90 -13.78 -4.49 10.13
N GLN A 91 -14.79 -4.13 10.90
CA GLN A 91 -15.97 -4.95 11.11
C GLN A 91 -17.16 -4.31 10.39
N ASN A 92 -17.84 -5.06 9.51
CA ASN A 92 -19.04 -4.60 8.79
C ASN A 92 -18.87 -3.20 8.15
N SER A 93 -17.69 -2.93 7.58
CA SER A 93 -17.42 -1.67 6.89
C SER A 93 -18.24 -1.58 5.62
N GLN A 94 -18.83 -0.42 5.35
CA GLN A 94 -19.64 -0.21 4.16
C GLN A 94 -18.80 -0.45 2.89
N ASN A 95 -19.32 -1.28 1.98
CA ASN A 95 -18.77 -1.48 0.65
C ASN A 95 -19.27 -0.40 -0.31
N ILE A 96 -18.40 0.51 -0.76
CA ILE A 96 -18.79 1.58 -1.70
C ILE A 96 -18.75 1.15 -3.16
N SER A 97 -18.13 0.01 -3.48
CA SER A 97 -18.13 -0.54 -4.85
C SER A 97 -19.45 -1.25 -5.22
N VAL A 98 -20.35 -1.44 -4.23
CA VAL A 98 -21.71 -2.02 -4.32
C VAL A 98 -21.85 -3.09 -5.43
N HIS A 99 -21.06 -4.16 -5.34
CA HIS A 99 -21.15 -5.30 -6.25
C HIS A 99 -21.19 -6.59 -5.44
N LYS A 100 -22.31 -7.32 -5.54
CA LYS A 100 -22.62 -8.57 -4.83
C LYS A 100 -22.65 -8.52 -3.30
N THR A 101 -22.31 -7.41 -2.65
CA THR A 101 -22.34 -7.31 -1.18
C THR A 101 -22.31 -5.88 -0.68
N ASN A 102 -22.96 -5.62 0.45
CA ASN A 102 -23.12 -4.29 1.04
C ASN A 102 -22.08 -3.95 2.12
N ALA A 103 -21.55 -4.96 2.81
CA ALA A 103 -20.59 -4.75 3.88
C ALA A 103 -19.45 -5.79 3.84
N ILE A 104 -18.27 -5.32 4.26
CA ILE A 104 -17.02 -6.08 4.27
C ILE A 104 -16.48 -6.11 5.69
N THR A 105 -16.10 -7.30 6.13
CA THR A 105 -15.28 -7.48 7.32
C THR A 105 -13.88 -7.87 6.88
N ILE A 106 -12.88 -7.11 7.34
CA ILE A 106 -11.46 -7.38 7.11
C ILE A 106 -10.82 -7.71 8.45
N THR A 107 -10.24 -8.90 8.55
CA THR A 107 -9.47 -9.36 9.70
C THR A 107 -8.03 -9.68 9.30
N ASN A 108 -7.13 -9.70 10.28
CA ASN A 108 -5.73 -10.09 10.09
C ASN A 108 -5.00 -9.31 9.00
N GLY A 109 -5.46 -8.10 8.66
CA GLY A 109 -4.83 -7.22 7.69
C GLY A 109 -3.45 -6.80 8.18
N LYS A 110 -2.41 -7.00 7.37
CA LYS A 110 -1.05 -6.58 7.68
C LYS A 110 -0.25 -6.25 6.42
N ILE A 111 0.61 -5.26 6.53
CA ILE A 111 1.66 -4.97 5.55
C ILE A 111 3.01 -5.32 6.18
N LEU A 112 3.82 -6.10 5.44
CA LEU A 112 5.12 -6.57 5.88
C LEU A 112 6.20 -5.94 4.99
N PRO A 113 6.94 -4.95 5.50
CA PRO A 113 7.93 -4.24 4.71
C PRO A 113 9.06 -5.17 4.25
N ASN A 114 9.39 -5.12 2.96
CA ASN A 114 10.54 -5.82 2.38
C ASN A 114 10.58 -7.35 2.56
N VAL A 115 9.42 -7.99 2.78
CA VAL A 115 9.29 -9.46 2.92
C VAL A 115 8.81 -10.12 1.63
N GLY A 116 8.16 -9.35 0.75
CA GLY A 116 7.64 -9.82 -0.54
C GLY A 116 8.70 -9.89 -1.62
N HIS A 117 8.35 -10.58 -2.71
CA HIS A 117 9.18 -10.65 -3.91
C HIS A 117 8.28 -10.44 -5.12
N SER A 118 8.75 -9.62 -6.07
CA SER A 118 8.10 -9.43 -7.36
C SER A 118 8.21 -10.68 -8.24
N ARG A 119 7.57 -10.68 -9.41
CA ARG A 119 7.66 -11.78 -10.38
C ARG A 119 9.09 -12.03 -10.85
N THR A 120 9.90 -10.99 -11.01
CA THR A 120 11.32 -11.06 -11.31
C THR A 120 12.20 -11.14 -10.06
N ASN A 121 11.62 -11.48 -8.90
CA ASN A 121 12.30 -11.74 -7.64
C ASN A 121 13.00 -10.52 -7.01
N ASN A 122 12.53 -9.30 -7.29
CA ASN A 122 12.99 -8.12 -6.58
C ASN A 122 12.32 -8.05 -5.20
N PRO A 123 13.03 -7.70 -4.11
CA PRO A 123 12.41 -7.46 -2.81
C PRO A 123 11.37 -6.36 -2.87
N THR A 124 10.21 -6.59 -2.27
CA THR A 124 9.10 -5.64 -2.17
C THR A 124 8.39 -5.78 -0.83
N ASP A 125 7.46 -4.89 -0.54
CA ASP A 125 6.53 -5.09 0.57
C ASP A 125 5.55 -6.24 0.25
N SER A 126 5.04 -6.90 1.29
CA SER A 126 3.95 -7.88 1.19
C SER A 126 2.69 -7.36 1.86
N ILE A 127 1.54 -7.83 1.40
CA ILE A 127 0.24 -7.59 2.03
C ILE A 127 -0.47 -8.93 2.29
N TYR A 128 -1.13 -9.03 3.43
CA TYR A 128 -2.05 -10.13 3.76
C TYR A 128 -3.31 -9.57 4.40
N LEU A 129 -4.46 -10.15 4.08
CA LEU A 129 -5.73 -9.85 4.71
C LEU A 129 -6.70 -11.02 4.56
N GLU A 130 -7.63 -11.10 5.50
CA GLU A 130 -8.78 -12.01 5.44
C GLU A 130 -10.04 -11.21 5.26
N VAL A 131 -10.81 -11.55 4.24
CA VAL A 131 -12.04 -10.83 3.86
C VAL A 131 -13.23 -11.75 4.04
N GLN A 132 -14.28 -11.22 4.67
CA GLN A 132 -15.61 -11.82 4.70
C GLN A 132 -16.61 -10.83 4.12
N TYR A 133 -17.46 -11.34 3.24
CA TYR A 133 -18.54 -10.59 2.61
C TYR A 133 -19.83 -10.80 3.41
N SER A 134 -20.62 -9.75 3.62
CA SER A 134 -21.86 -9.85 4.41
C SER A 134 -22.89 -10.83 3.84
N ASP A 135 -22.80 -11.09 2.54
CA ASP A 135 -23.74 -11.93 1.80
C ASP A 135 -23.36 -13.42 1.88
N GLU A 136 -22.13 -13.71 2.33
CA GLU A 136 -21.60 -15.05 2.59
C GLU A 136 -20.97 -15.13 4.00
N PRO A 137 -21.77 -14.94 5.06
CA PRO A 137 -21.26 -14.99 6.42
C PRO A 137 -20.67 -16.36 6.73
N GLY A 138 -19.51 -16.37 7.40
CA GLY A 138 -18.78 -17.59 7.74
C GLY A 138 -17.75 -18.05 6.70
N VAL A 139 -17.77 -17.48 5.48
CA VAL A 139 -16.73 -17.75 4.47
C VAL A 139 -15.62 -16.71 4.60
N THR A 140 -14.37 -17.18 4.71
CA THR A 140 -13.19 -16.32 4.82
C THR A 140 -12.30 -16.49 3.59
N TYR A 141 -12.10 -15.38 2.88
CA TYR A 141 -11.23 -15.28 1.72
C TYR A 141 -9.87 -14.75 2.14
N LYS A 142 -8.82 -15.56 1.97
CA LYS A 142 -7.44 -15.16 2.24
C LYS A 142 -6.85 -14.51 1.00
N ILE A 143 -6.41 -13.27 1.16
CA ILE A 143 -5.80 -12.47 0.10
C ILE A 143 -4.37 -12.19 0.52
N ALA A 144 -3.42 -12.51 -0.35
CA ALA A 144 -2.00 -12.32 -0.07
C ALA A 144 -1.25 -11.94 -1.34
N GLY A 145 -0.24 -11.09 -1.23
CA GLY A 145 0.53 -10.67 -2.38
C GLY A 145 1.64 -9.70 -2.06
N HIS A 146 2.11 -9.01 -3.10
CA HIS A 146 3.27 -8.13 -3.03
C HIS A 146 2.98 -6.76 -3.64
N ALA A 147 3.74 -5.74 -3.23
CA ALA A 147 3.65 -4.41 -3.81
C ALA A 147 4.07 -4.43 -5.29
N ARG A 148 3.38 -3.64 -6.12
CA ARG A 148 3.70 -3.47 -7.53
C ARG A 148 5.01 -2.67 -7.67
N THR A 149 5.93 -3.16 -8.50
CA THR A 149 7.24 -2.52 -8.73
C THR A 149 7.19 -1.41 -9.79
N MET A 150 6.08 -1.32 -10.53
CA MET A 150 5.90 -0.44 -11.70
C MET A 150 6.77 -0.82 -12.90
N TRP A 151 7.35 -2.02 -12.90
CA TRP A 151 8.02 -2.58 -14.07
C TRP A 151 7.07 -3.50 -14.81
N ASP A 152 6.90 -3.31 -16.11
CA ASP A 152 5.97 -4.10 -16.93
C ASP A 152 6.26 -5.61 -16.84
N THR A 153 7.53 -5.99 -16.61
CA THR A 153 7.94 -7.39 -16.44
C THR A 153 7.42 -8.06 -15.16
N ASP A 154 7.01 -7.25 -14.18
CA ASP A 154 6.46 -7.70 -12.90
C ASP A 154 4.92 -7.65 -12.84
N ASP A 155 4.27 -7.15 -13.89
CA ASP A 155 2.81 -7.07 -13.98
C ASP A 155 2.19 -8.41 -14.44
N TYR A 156 0.88 -8.56 -14.18
CA TYR A 156 0.07 -9.76 -14.41
C TYR A 156 -1.08 -9.51 -15.39
#